data_AF-A0A2H9QW94-F1
#
_entry.id   AF-A0A2H9QW94-F1
#
_cell.length_a   1.000
_cell.length_b   1.000
_cell.length_c   1.000
_cell.angle_alpha   90.00
_cell.angle_beta   90.00
_cell.angle_gamma   90.00
#
_symmetry.space_group_name_H-M   'P 1'
#
loop_
_entity.id
_entity.type
_entity.pdbx_description
1 polymer ?
#
loop_
_entity_poly.entity_id
_entity_poly.type
_entity_poly.pdbx_seq_one_letter_code
_entity_poly.pdbx_strand_id
1 'polypeptide(L)'
;MQVEEAIKMFPKNKENGNGVQIVLTSSHIEMSDFNLNPFIAFTGGFPSKVIPAGILRKYWYPITEDNDDGSVKSAPYGLRKMESVLTDEYGEKNVVTCTQYNLHKFVGPNT
;
A
#
# COMPACT_ATOMS: atom_id res chain seq x y z
N MET A 1 -19.76 -1.71 14.83
CA MET A 1 -19.74 -2.76 15.85
C MET A 1 -18.56 -3.74 15.66
N GLN A 2 -18.39 -4.42 14.51
CA GLN A 2 -17.24 -5.34 14.30
C GLN A 2 -15.87 -4.64 14.15
N VAL A 3 -15.82 -3.45 13.56
CA VAL A 3 -14.56 -2.72 13.33
C VAL A 3 -13.95 -2.19 14.63
N GLU A 4 -14.77 -1.70 15.56
CA GLU A 4 -14.31 -1.17 16.85
C GLU A 4 -13.72 -2.26 17.76
N GLU A 5 -14.25 -3.49 17.70
CA GLU A 5 -13.68 -4.64 18.41
C GLU A 5 -12.32 -5.04 17.83
N ALA A 6 -12.19 -5.04 16.50
CA ALA A 6 -10.90 -5.31 15.85
C ALA A 6 -9.86 -4.24 16.23
N ILE A 7 -10.25 -2.97 16.32
CA ILE A 7 -9.37 -1.86 16.75
C ILE A 7 -8.90 -2.05 18.19
N LYS A 8 -9.77 -2.46 19.12
CA LYS A 8 -9.38 -2.73 20.52
C LYS A 8 -8.37 -3.88 20.67
N MET A 9 -8.25 -4.74 19.65
CA MET A 9 -7.35 -5.88 19.63
C MET A 9 -5.90 -5.51 19.32
N PHE A 10 -5.66 -4.32 18.75
CA PHE A 10 -4.32 -3.80 18.46
C PHE A 10 -3.93 -2.73 19.50
N PRO A 11 -3.12 -3.07 20.52
CA PRO A 11 -2.70 -2.10 21.52
C PRO A 11 -1.88 -0.99 20.88
N LYS A 12 -2.15 0.29 21.21
CA LYS A 12 -1.33 1.43 20.77
C LYS A 12 0.10 1.24 21.26
N ASN A 13 1.06 1.13 20.35
CA ASN A 13 2.44 0.81 20.72
C ASN A 13 3.17 2.04 21.27
N LYS A 14 4.12 1.81 22.19
CA LYS A 14 5.04 2.83 22.68
C LYS A 14 6.24 2.90 21.73
N GLU A 15 6.52 4.09 21.23
CA GLU A 15 7.69 4.43 20.42
C GLU A 15 8.94 3.77 21.02
N ASN A 16 9.49 2.72 20.37
CA ASN A 16 10.87 2.20 20.53
C ASN A 16 11.06 0.89 19.74
N GLY A 17 11.36 0.99 18.44
CA GLY A 17 11.95 -0.09 17.64
C GLY A 17 11.57 -0.02 16.16
N ASN A 18 12.42 -0.59 15.32
CA ASN A 18 12.54 -0.39 13.87
C ASN A 18 11.32 -0.85 13.03
N GLY A 19 10.15 -0.24 13.18
CA GLY A 19 8.99 -0.51 12.32
C GLY A 19 7.79 0.38 12.66
N VAL A 20 6.88 0.55 11.69
CA VAL A 20 5.62 1.28 11.85
C VAL A 20 4.54 0.28 12.28
N GLN A 21 3.68 0.68 13.23
CA GLN A 21 2.68 -0.20 13.83
C GLN A 21 1.67 -0.76 12.83
N ILE A 22 1.28 0.02 11.82
CA ILE A 22 0.38 -0.43 10.77
C ILE A 22 0.98 -0.06 9.41
N VAL A 23 1.27 -1.08 8.62
CA VAL A 23 1.79 -0.92 7.26
C VAL A 23 0.72 -1.36 6.27
N LEU A 24 0.24 -0.42 5.48
CA LEU A 24 -0.77 -0.63 4.43
C LEU A 24 -0.08 -0.84 3.09
N THR A 25 -0.48 -1.86 2.36
CA THR A 25 0.04 -2.15 1.03
C THR A 25 -1.02 -2.83 0.17
N SER A 26 -0.80 -2.90 -1.13
CA SER A 26 -1.59 -3.72 -2.04
C SER A 26 -0.72 -4.37 -3.12
N SER A 27 -1.34 -5.18 -3.96
CA SER A 27 -0.69 -5.83 -5.09
C SER A 27 -0.19 -4.82 -6.13
N HIS A 28 0.80 -5.23 -6.92
CA HIS A 28 1.45 -4.37 -7.89
C HIS A 28 0.50 -3.74 -8.91
N ILE A 29 -0.53 -4.49 -9.34
CA ILE A 29 -1.52 -4.01 -10.31
C ILE A 29 -2.43 -2.96 -9.66
N GLU A 30 -2.85 -3.16 -8.41
CA GLU A 30 -3.67 -2.17 -7.70
C GLU A 30 -2.88 -0.89 -7.39
N MET A 31 -1.60 -1.02 -7.03
CA MET A 31 -0.72 0.12 -6.76
C MET A 31 -0.25 0.84 -8.03
N SER A 32 -0.59 0.35 -9.22
CA SER A 32 -0.29 1.01 -10.48
C SER A 32 -1.34 2.06 -10.81
N ASP A 33 -0.90 3.20 -11.35
CA ASP A 33 -1.80 4.21 -11.90
C ASP A 33 -2.14 3.96 -13.39
N PHE A 34 -1.58 2.90 -13.99
CA PHE A 34 -1.71 2.56 -15.40
C PHE A 34 -1.40 3.73 -16.36
N ASN A 35 -0.50 4.65 -15.97
CA ASN A 35 -0.26 5.92 -16.68
C ASN A 35 -1.55 6.73 -16.90
N LEU A 36 -2.50 6.64 -15.95
CA LEU A 36 -3.83 7.25 -16.03
C LEU A 36 -4.66 6.80 -17.24
N ASN A 37 -4.31 5.66 -17.85
CA ASN A 37 -4.99 5.13 -19.03
C ASN A 37 -5.94 3.97 -18.66
N PRO A 38 -7.27 4.20 -18.72
CA PRO A 38 -8.24 3.18 -18.33
C PRO A 38 -8.27 1.96 -19.26
N PHE A 39 -7.87 2.09 -20.54
CA PHE A 39 -7.78 0.94 -21.44
C PHE A 39 -6.67 -0.02 -21.02
N ILE A 40 -5.55 0.51 -20.53
CA ILE A 40 -4.45 -0.30 -20.02
C ILE A 40 -4.92 -1.06 -18.76
N ALA A 41 -5.62 -0.39 -17.85
CA ALA A 41 -6.21 -1.03 -16.68
C ALA A 41 -7.15 -2.19 -17.07
N PHE A 42 -8.00 -1.99 -18.08
CA PHE A 42 -8.89 -3.02 -18.60
C PHE A 42 -8.13 -4.24 -19.17
N THR A 43 -7.01 -4.01 -19.88
CA THR A 43 -6.18 -5.13 -20.40
C THR A 43 -5.56 -5.99 -19.29
N GLY A 44 -5.43 -5.45 -18.07
CA GLY A 44 -4.96 -6.21 -16.89
C GLY A 44 -5.85 -7.39 -16.49
N GLY A 45 -7.12 -7.41 -16.89
CA GLY A 45 -8.03 -8.53 -16.65
C GLY A 45 -7.88 -9.70 -17.62
N PHE A 46 -7.11 -9.55 -18.70
CA PHE A 46 -6.96 -10.58 -19.72
C PHE A 46 -5.80 -11.53 -19.38
N PRO A 47 -5.91 -12.83 -19.75
CA PRO A 47 -4.86 -13.80 -19.50
C PRO A 47 -3.58 -13.39 -20.23
N SER A 48 -2.58 -12.97 -19.46
CA SER A 48 -1.31 -12.43 -19.95
C SER A 48 -0.28 -13.52 -20.28
N LYS A 49 -0.69 -14.80 -20.41
CA LYS A 49 0.20 -15.96 -20.62
C LYS A 49 1.13 -15.85 -21.84
N VAL A 50 0.80 -14.99 -22.79
CA VAL A 50 1.59 -14.78 -24.02
C VAL A 50 2.74 -13.77 -23.82
N ILE A 51 2.62 -12.87 -22.84
CA ILE A 51 3.57 -11.76 -22.65
C ILE A 51 4.36 -11.97 -21.35
N PRO A 52 5.70 -11.86 -21.37
CA PRO A 52 6.51 -11.95 -20.16
C PRO A 52 6.09 -10.92 -19.10
N ALA A 53 5.90 -11.39 -17.85
CA ALA A 53 5.41 -10.56 -16.74
C ALA A 53 6.28 -9.32 -16.47
N GLY A 54 7.60 -9.41 -16.65
CA GLY A 54 8.49 -8.26 -16.44
C GLY A 54 8.23 -7.09 -17.41
N ILE A 55 7.86 -7.39 -18.66
CA ILE A 55 7.54 -6.37 -19.67
C ILE A 55 6.20 -5.70 -19.32
N LEU A 56 5.20 -6.51 -18.94
CA LEU A 56 3.90 -6.03 -18.48
C LEU A 56 4.04 -5.07 -17.29
N ARG A 57 4.78 -5.47 -16.26
CA ARG A 57 5.00 -4.65 -15.06
C ARG A 57 5.72 -3.34 -15.36
N LYS A 58 6.67 -3.34 -16.29
CA LYS A 58 7.45 -2.14 -16.61
C LYS A 58 6.69 -1.13 -17.48
N TYR A 59 5.92 -1.61 -18.46
CA TYR A 59 5.32 -0.74 -19.49
C TYR A 59 3.83 -0.52 -19.32
N TRP A 60 3.08 -1.53 -18.84
CA TRP A 60 1.63 -1.44 -18.68
C TRP A 60 1.20 -1.16 -17.24
N TYR A 61 1.98 -1.58 -16.24
CA TYR A 61 1.64 -1.40 -14.83
C TYR A 61 2.69 -0.58 -14.07
N PRO A 62 3.03 0.64 -14.53
CA PRO A 62 3.99 1.47 -13.81
C PRO A 62 3.45 1.78 -12.42
N ILE A 63 4.34 1.71 -11.43
CA ILE A 63 4.01 2.03 -10.04
C ILE A 63 4.16 3.52 -9.87
N THR A 64 3.30 4.08 -9.03
CA THR A 64 3.37 5.48 -8.62
C THR A 64 4.70 5.77 -7.91
N GLU A 65 5.16 7.03 -8.04
CA GLU A 65 6.36 7.47 -7.34
C GLU A 65 6.20 7.38 -5.82
N ASP A 66 7.27 6.99 -5.15
CA ASP A 66 7.39 7.04 -3.70
C ASP A 66 7.82 8.45 -3.26
N ASN A 67 7.47 8.81 -2.03
CA ASN A 67 8.08 9.93 -1.30
C ASN A 67 9.52 9.56 -0.86
N ASP A 68 10.27 10.55 -0.39
CA ASP A 68 11.68 10.38 0.03
C ASP A 68 11.86 9.33 1.15
N ASP A 69 10.85 9.16 2.01
CA ASP A 69 10.83 8.16 3.09
C ASP A 69 10.46 6.74 2.60
N GLY A 70 10.01 6.59 1.34
CA GLY A 70 9.53 5.34 0.76
C GLY A 70 8.03 5.08 0.94
N SER A 71 7.28 6.01 1.54
CA SER A 71 5.81 5.97 1.54
C SER A 71 5.28 6.30 0.14
N VAL A 72 4.06 5.87 -0.18
CA VAL A 72 3.51 6.11 -1.52
C VAL A 72 2.92 7.51 -1.65
N LYS A 73 3.12 8.13 -2.81
CA LYS A 73 2.46 9.40 -3.17
C LYS A 73 1.00 9.19 -3.55
N SER A 74 0.71 8.10 -4.26
CA SER A 74 -0.65 7.74 -4.66
C SER A 74 -0.88 6.24 -4.47
N ALA A 75 -2.09 5.90 -4.02
CA ALA A 75 -2.53 4.55 -3.69
C ALA A 75 -4.01 4.39 -4.08
N PRO A 76 -4.51 3.15 -4.21
CA PRO A 76 -5.93 2.89 -4.39
C PRO A 76 -6.79 3.66 -3.40
N TYR A 77 -7.91 4.20 -3.87
CA TYR A 77 -8.81 5.00 -3.04
C TYR A 77 -9.25 4.26 -1.77
N GLY A 78 -9.52 2.95 -1.87
CA GLY A 78 -9.84 2.13 -0.71
C GLY A 78 -8.72 2.11 0.34
N LEU A 79 -7.46 2.04 -0.10
CA LEU A 79 -6.31 2.04 0.79
C LEU A 79 -6.14 3.40 1.49
N ARG A 80 -6.30 4.51 0.76
CA ARG A 80 -6.29 5.87 1.33
C ARG A 80 -7.42 6.11 2.33
N LYS A 81 -8.59 5.51 2.11
CA LYS A 81 -9.70 5.59 3.07
C LYS A 81 -9.37 4.83 4.36
N MET A 82 -8.78 3.65 4.25
CA MET A 82 -8.33 2.88 5.42
C MET A 82 -7.21 3.62 6.16
N GLU A 83 -6.24 4.17 5.43
CA GLU A 83 -5.17 5.01 6.00
C GLU A 83 -5.73 6.19 6.79
N SER A 84 -6.67 6.96 6.23
CA SER A 84 -7.29 8.09 6.93
C SER A 84 -7.94 7.65 8.26
N VAL A 85 -8.76 6.60 8.23
CA VAL A 85 -9.46 6.11 9.44
C VAL A 85 -8.47 5.62 10.49
N LEU A 86 -7.41 4.92 10.08
CA LEU A 86 -6.41 4.39 11.01
C LEU A 86 -5.50 5.50 11.55
N THR A 87 -5.15 6.48 10.73
CA THR A 87 -4.38 7.66 11.15
C THR A 87 -5.14 8.48 12.19
N ASP A 88 -6.46 8.65 12.03
CA ASP A 88 -7.30 9.36 13.01
C ASP A 88 -7.30 8.64 14.38
N GLU A 89 -7.27 7.30 14.38
CA GLU A 89 -7.34 6.49 15.60
C GLU A 89 -5.98 6.24 16.26
N TYR A 90 -4.94 5.93 15.48
CA TYR A 90 -3.62 5.52 15.97
C TYR A 90 -2.56 6.63 15.88
N GLY A 91 -2.83 7.69 15.13
CA GLY A 91 -1.90 8.79 14.87
C GLY A 91 -1.03 8.56 13.64
N GLU A 92 -0.65 9.66 12.99
CA GLU A 92 0.06 9.70 11.70
C GLU A 92 1.40 8.95 11.70
N LYS A 93 2.12 8.93 12.83
CA LYS A 93 3.40 8.22 12.95
C LYS A 93 3.28 6.70 13.00
N ASN A 94 2.08 6.19 13.27
CA ASN A 94 1.84 4.76 13.51
C ASN A 94 1.23 4.05 12.29
N VAL A 95 0.92 4.79 11.22
CA VAL A 95 0.29 4.26 10.01
C VAL A 95 1.08 4.75 8.81
N VAL A 96 1.48 3.82 7.93
CA VAL A 96 2.14 4.18 6.67
C VAL A 96 1.59 3.33 5.54
N THR A 97 1.37 3.96 4.39
CA THR A 97 1.08 3.24 3.14
C THR A 97 2.34 3.16 2.30
N CYS A 98 2.70 1.97 1.82
CA CYS A 98 3.85 1.77 0.95
C CYS A 98 3.57 0.74 -0.16
N THR A 99 4.40 0.76 -1.21
CA THR A 99 4.39 -0.29 -2.23
C THR A 99 4.93 -1.61 -1.64
N GLN A 100 4.58 -2.74 -2.24
CA GLN A 100 5.13 -4.05 -1.84
C GLN A 100 6.67 -4.12 -1.88
N TYR A 101 7.33 -3.22 -2.64
CA TYR A 101 8.78 -3.19 -2.76
C TYR A 101 9.45 -2.47 -1.57
N ASN A 102 8.73 -1.59 -0.89
CA ASN A 102 9.23 -0.81 0.25
C ASN A 102 8.83 -1.37 1.61
N LEU A 103 8.18 -2.54 1.68
CA LEU A 103 7.80 -3.17 2.95
C LEU A 103 8.98 -3.31 3.92
N HIS A 104 10.16 -3.66 3.41
CA HIS A 104 11.38 -3.82 4.21
C HIS A 104 11.84 -2.55 4.94
N LYS A 105 11.35 -1.36 4.55
CA LYS A 105 11.65 -0.08 5.20
C LYS A 105 10.77 0.16 6.44
N PHE A 106 9.58 -0.44 6.48
CA PHE A 106 8.56 -0.12 7.47
C PHE A 106 8.16 -1.31 8.35
N VAL A 107 8.38 -2.55 7.88
CA VAL A 107 8.09 -3.77 8.63
C VAL A 107 9.27 -4.13 9.53
N GLY A 108 9.01 -4.25 10.83
CA GLY A 108 10.00 -4.74 11.79
C GLY A 108 9.35 -5.30 13.05
N PRO A 109 10.12 -5.49 14.15
CA PRO A 109 9.64 -6.17 15.36
C PRO A 109 8.42 -5.51 16.05
N ASN A 110 8.09 -4.27 15.69
CA ASN A 110 7.00 -3.47 16.27
C ASN A 110 5.84 -3.22 15.30
N THR A 111 5.86 -3.87 14.13
CA THR A 111 4.79 -3.83 13.13
C THR A 111 3.76 -4.91 13.41
#